data_AF-A0A0B8WEA5-F1
#
_entry.id   AF-A0A0B8WEA5-F1
#
_cell.length_a   1.000
_cell.length_b   1.000
_cell.length_c   1.000
_cell.angle_alpha   90.00
_cell.angle_beta   90.00
_cell.angle_gamma   90.00
#
_symmetry.space_group_name_H-M   'P 1'
#
loop_
_entity.id
_entity.type
_entity.pdbx_description
1 polymer ?
#
loop_
_entity_poly.entity_id
_entity_poly.type
_entity_poly.pdbx_seq_one_letter_code
_entity_poly.pdbx_strand_id
1 'polypeptide(L)'
;MNSQDFLTLNLVGAGAFVFWYLLSRGGSRRPTQLNMAAKDSAPSLITSEEPPQTLEPSRRHPDVEHKKVKSLNVMFNYNGHSWDAYEVLGVPAGASIKLVTEAYQTALRRCDRESIEFIETAYKTILNK
;
A
#
# COMPACT_ATOMS: atom_id res chain seq x y z
N MET A 1 -1.18 32.04 -49.31
CA MET A 1 -0.18 31.25 -48.56
C MET A 1 0.22 30.05 -49.39
N ASN A 2 1.52 29.75 -49.46
CA ASN A 2 2.02 28.53 -50.05
C ASN A 2 1.67 27.36 -49.12
N SER A 3 1.20 26.24 -49.68
CA SER A 3 0.84 25.06 -48.89
C SER A 3 2.06 24.45 -48.18
N GLN A 4 3.26 24.68 -48.72
CA GLN A 4 4.52 24.32 -48.09
C GLN A 4 4.74 25.07 -46.77
N ASP A 5 4.51 26.39 -46.74
CA ASP A 5 4.68 27.21 -45.53
C ASP A 5 3.74 26.77 -44.41
N PHE A 6 2.49 26.44 -44.75
CA PHE A 6 1.51 25.96 -43.78
C PHE A 6 1.90 24.59 -43.20
N LEU A 7 2.43 23.69 -44.03
CA LEU A 7 2.87 22.37 -43.59
C LEU A 7 4.12 22.47 -42.69
N THR A 8 5.09 23.32 -43.05
CA THR A 8 6.29 23.55 -42.24
C THR A 8 5.96 24.15 -40.88
N LEU A 9 5.04 25.13 -40.82
CA LEU A 9 4.62 25.77 -39.57
C LEU A 9 4.00 24.76 -38.60
N ASN A 10 3.11 23.88 -39.10
CA ASN A 10 2.48 22.86 -38.27
C ASN A 10 3.48 21.79 -37.82
N LEU A 11 4.42 21.38 -38.68
CA LEU A 11 5.44 20.39 -38.34
C LEU A 11 6.37 20.91 -37.23
N VAL A 12 6.80 22.17 -37.33
CA VAL A 12 7.64 22.82 -36.31
C VAL A 12 6.85 23.00 -35.01
N GLY A 13 5.60 23.45 -35.08
CA GLY A 13 4.73 23.59 -33.91
C GLY A 13 4.49 22.27 -33.18
N ALA A 14 4.17 21.20 -33.92
CA ALA A 14 3.98 19.87 -33.36
C ALA A 14 5.28 19.31 -32.75
N GLY A 15 6.41 19.48 -33.44
CA GLY A 15 7.73 19.09 -32.92
C GLY A 15 8.08 19.81 -31.62
N ALA A 16 7.88 21.13 -31.57
CA ALA A 16 8.11 21.93 -30.37
C ALA A 16 7.20 21.51 -29.21
N PHE A 17 5.92 21.23 -29.49
CA PHE A 17 4.97 20.76 -28.49
C PHE A 17 5.37 19.41 -27.89
N VAL A 18 5.74 18.43 -28.73
CA VAL A 18 6.20 17.11 -28.27
C VAL A 18 7.48 17.25 -27.45
N PHE A 19 8.44 18.05 -27.91
CA PHE A 19 9.69 18.29 -27.20
C PHE A 19 9.47 18.93 -25.83
N TRP A 20 8.62 19.97 -25.75
CA TRP A 20 8.23 20.61 -24.50
C TRP A 20 7.52 19.64 -23.54
N TYR A 21 6.61 18.81 -24.07
CA TYR A 21 5.88 17.82 -23.27
C TYR A 21 6.79 16.76 -22.67
N LEU A 22 7.78 16.28 -23.42
CA LEU A 22 8.74 15.30 -22.93
C LEU A 22 9.66 15.88 -21.85
N LEU A 23 10.08 17.13 -21.99
CA LEU A 23 10.87 17.83 -20.96
C LEU A 23 10.04 18.13 -19.69
N SER A 24 8.76 18.46 -19.85
CA SER A 24 7.87 18.81 -18.74
C SER A 24 7.46 17.61 -17.87
N ARG A 25 7.69 16.37 -18.34
CA ARG A 25 7.40 15.15 -17.59
C ARG A 25 8.46 14.81 -16.52
N GLY A 26 9.56 15.55 -16.46
CA GLY A 26 10.72 15.26 -15.61
C GLY A 26 10.63 15.78 -14.17
N GLY A 27 9.60 15.41 -13.42
CA GLY A 27 9.53 15.66 -11.99
C GLY A 27 9.30 14.35 -11.23
N SER A 28 10.37 13.70 -10.78
CA SER A 28 10.24 12.59 -9.83
C SER A 28 9.61 13.16 -8.56
N ARG A 29 8.30 12.90 -8.38
CA ARG A 29 7.58 13.23 -7.15
C ARG A 29 8.22 12.42 -6.04
N ARG A 30 9.15 13.05 -5.31
CA ARG A 30 9.73 12.44 -4.12
C ARG A 30 8.57 12.14 -3.16
N PRO A 31 8.55 10.95 -2.53
CA PRO A 31 7.57 10.68 -1.50
C PRO A 31 7.70 11.72 -0.40
N THR A 32 6.57 12.26 0.08
CA THR A 32 6.54 13.16 1.23
C THR A 32 7.20 12.46 2.40
N GLN A 33 8.33 12.99 2.89
CA GLN A 33 8.99 12.41 4.05
C GLN A 33 8.24 12.83 5.31
N LEU A 34 7.74 11.84 6.04
CA LEU A 34 7.11 12.05 7.34
C LEU A 34 8.19 12.35 8.38
N ASN A 35 8.16 13.55 8.95
CA ASN A 35 9.06 13.93 10.03
C ASN A 35 8.59 13.30 11.34
N MET A 36 9.21 12.20 11.78
CA MET A 36 8.89 11.52 13.04
C MET A 36 9.27 12.32 14.29
N ALA A 37 10.04 13.40 14.16
CA ALA A 37 10.38 14.30 15.27
C ALA A 37 9.45 15.53 15.36
N ALA A 38 8.50 15.67 14.44
CA ALA A 38 7.49 16.73 14.53
C ALA A 38 6.60 16.45 15.73
N LYS A 39 6.56 17.38 16.69
CA LYS A 39 5.59 17.34 17.78
C LYS A 39 4.20 17.48 17.16
N ASP A 40 3.36 16.46 17.34
CA ASP A 40 1.97 16.47 16.87
C ASP A 40 1.29 17.75 17.36
N SER A 41 1.06 18.67 16.43
CA SER A 41 0.37 19.93 16.70
C SER A 41 -1.15 19.78 16.55
N ALA A 42 -1.63 18.54 16.46
CA ALA A 42 -3.05 18.25 16.47
C ALA A 42 -3.60 18.57 17.86
N PRO A 43 -4.63 19.43 17.99
CA PRO A 43 -5.27 19.66 19.27
C PRO A 43 -5.92 18.36 19.75
N SER A 44 -5.48 17.87 20.90
CA SER A 44 -6.05 16.70 21.58
C SER A 44 -7.49 17.03 22.02
N LEU A 45 -8.48 16.51 21.29
CA LEU A 45 -9.91 16.73 21.56
C LEU A 45 -10.47 15.89 22.72
N ILE A 46 -9.63 15.30 23.58
CA ILE A 46 -10.11 14.50 24.70
C ILE A 46 -9.27 14.81 25.94
N THR A 47 -9.79 15.71 26.76
CA THR A 47 -9.44 15.84 28.17
C THR A 47 -9.91 14.58 28.89
N SER A 48 -9.04 13.57 29.00
CA SER A 48 -9.20 12.51 29.99
C SER A 48 -8.60 13.00 31.30
N GLU A 49 -9.45 13.06 32.32
CA GLU A 49 -9.13 13.37 33.71
C GLU A 49 -8.11 12.33 34.25
N GLU A 50 -6.98 12.84 34.73
CA GLU A 50 -5.86 12.09 35.30
C GLU A 50 -6.09 11.82 36.79
N PRO A 51 -5.94 10.58 37.31
CA PRO A 51 -5.67 10.37 38.72
C PRO A 51 -4.15 10.41 39.01
N PRO A 52 -3.73 10.92 40.18
CA PRO A 52 -2.40 11.46 40.39
C PRO A 52 -1.31 10.43 40.68
N GLN A 53 -0.20 10.61 39.96
CA GLN A 53 1.23 10.54 40.32
C GLN A 53 1.86 9.37 41.11
N THR A 54 3.03 8.99 40.57
CA THR A 54 4.37 8.81 41.21
C THR A 54 4.94 7.38 41.39
N LEU A 55 6.18 7.26 40.89
CA LEU A 55 7.31 6.36 41.24
C LEU A 55 7.45 5.02 40.50
N GLU A 56 8.22 5.00 39.42
CA GLU A 56 9.58 4.38 39.36
C GLU A 56 10.07 4.23 37.90
N PRO A 57 11.38 4.36 37.62
CA PRO A 57 11.95 4.19 36.30
C PRO A 57 11.97 2.69 35.95
N SER A 58 11.00 2.25 35.13
CA SER A 58 11.00 0.88 34.63
C SER A 58 12.17 0.67 33.67
N ARG A 59 13.27 0.20 34.27
CA ARG A 59 14.37 -0.61 33.75
C ARG A 59 14.39 -0.72 32.23
N ARG A 60 15.41 -0.12 31.61
CA ARG A 60 15.96 -0.60 30.33
C ARG A 60 16.17 -2.10 30.48
N HIS A 61 15.32 -2.91 29.85
CA HIS A 61 15.51 -4.34 29.80
C HIS A 61 16.80 -4.58 28.98
N PRO A 62 17.86 -5.14 29.57
CA PRO A 62 18.91 -5.73 28.76
C PRO A 62 18.29 -6.98 28.11
N ASP A 63 18.70 -7.29 26.88
CA ASP A 63 18.32 -8.51 26.15
C ASP A 63 16.95 -8.53 25.45
N VAL A 64 16.58 -7.45 24.73
CA VAL A 64 15.87 -7.67 23.46
C VAL A 64 16.91 -8.01 22.41
N GLU A 65 17.41 -9.24 22.49
CA GLU A 65 17.98 -9.94 21.35
C GLU A 65 17.13 -9.58 20.13
N HIS A 66 17.73 -9.10 19.04
CA HIS A 66 17.02 -8.74 17.81
C HIS A 66 16.36 -9.99 17.19
N LYS A 67 15.33 -10.53 17.84
CA LYS A 67 14.42 -11.52 17.28
C LYS A 67 13.80 -10.82 16.10
N LYS A 68 14.23 -11.23 14.89
CA LYS A 68 13.67 -10.74 13.63
C LYS A 68 12.17 -10.96 13.71
N VAL A 69 11.42 -9.89 13.98
CA VAL A 69 9.96 -9.92 14.01
C VAL A 69 9.53 -10.18 12.57
N LYS A 70 9.05 -11.39 12.30
CA LYS A 70 8.60 -11.77 10.95
C LYS A 70 7.15 -11.31 10.80
N SER A 71 6.91 -10.40 9.86
CA SER A 71 5.54 -10.08 9.46
C SER A 71 4.88 -11.33 8.91
N LEU A 72 3.72 -11.69 9.48
CA LEU A 72 2.95 -12.85 9.02
C LEU A 72 1.98 -12.49 7.90
N ASN A 73 1.67 -11.21 7.74
CA ASN A 73 0.76 -10.72 6.72
C ASN A 73 1.36 -10.89 5.33
N VAL A 74 0.49 -11.17 4.37
CA VAL A 74 0.85 -11.40 2.97
C VAL A 74 0.04 -10.41 2.15
N MET A 75 0.73 -9.45 1.55
CA MET A 75 0.10 -8.42 0.72
C MET A 75 0.20 -8.80 -0.76
N PHE A 76 -0.84 -8.55 -1.52
CA PHE A 76 -0.83 -8.67 -2.98
C PHE A 76 -1.47 -7.45 -3.63
N ASN A 77 -1.13 -7.21 -4.90
CA ASN A 77 -1.72 -6.13 -5.69
C ASN A 77 -2.75 -6.69 -6.67
N TYR A 78 -3.93 -6.08 -6.70
CA TYR A 78 -4.99 -6.42 -7.64
C TYR A 78 -5.68 -5.13 -8.10
N ASN A 79 -5.80 -4.95 -9.42
CA ASN A 79 -6.36 -3.74 -10.03
C ASN A 79 -5.73 -2.43 -9.52
N GLY A 80 -4.43 -2.44 -9.21
CA GLY A 80 -3.71 -1.25 -8.71
C GLY A 80 -3.88 -0.97 -7.21
N HIS A 81 -4.61 -1.81 -6.48
CA HIS A 81 -4.79 -1.71 -5.03
C HIS A 81 -4.02 -2.81 -4.30
N SER A 82 -3.43 -2.50 -3.14
CA SER A 82 -2.81 -3.48 -2.25
C SER A 82 -3.83 -4.03 -1.25
N TRP A 83 -3.86 -5.35 -1.10
CA TRP A 83 -4.77 -6.08 -0.23
C TRP A 83 -4.02 -7.09 0.63
N ASP A 84 -4.52 -7.35 1.84
CA ASP A 84 -4.04 -8.45 2.69
C ASP A 84 -4.77 -9.76 2.30
N ALA A 85 -4.01 -10.77 1.92
CA ALA A 85 -4.54 -12.04 1.45
C ALA A 85 -5.31 -12.82 2.53
N TYR A 86 -4.90 -12.71 3.80
CA TYR A 86 -5.61 -13.39 4.89
C TYR A 86 -6.94 -12.69 5.20
N GLU A 87 -6.97 -11.36 5.12
CA GLU A 87 -8.20 -10.57 5.29
C GLU A 87 -9.20 -10.84 4.17
N VAL A 88 -8.74 -10.91 2.93
CA VAL A 88 -9.58 -11.25 1.76
C VAL A 88 -10.26 -12.62 1.91
N LEU A 89 -9.56 -13.60 2.48
CA LEU A 89 -10.11 -14.93 2.75
C LEU A 89 -10.87 -15.02 4.09
N GLY A 90 -10.87 -13.96 4.90
CA GLY A 90 -11.55 -13.91 6.19
C GLY A 90 -10.91 -14.79 7.28
N VAL A 91 -9.59 -14.97 7.22
CA VAL A 91 -8.83 -15.84 8.12
C VAL A 91 -7.74 -15.06 8.86
N PRO A 92 -7.30 -15.50 10.06
CA PRO A 92 -6.24 -14.80 10.78
C PRO A 92 -4.89 -14.94 10.06
N ALA A 93 -4.04 -13.91 10.20
CA ALA A 93 -2.69 -13.92 9.63
C ALA A 93 -1.86 -15.09 10.17
N GLY A 94 -1.20 -15.82 9.27
CA GLY A 94 -0.45 -17.02 9.63
C GLY A 94 -1.31 -18.26 9.89
N ALA A 95 -2.60 -18.25 9.54
CA ALA A 95 -3.43 -19.44 9.57
C ALA A 95 -2.81 -20.62 8.81
N SER A 96 -3.07 -21.83 9.30
CA SER A 96 -2.61 -23.06 8.64
C SER A 96 -3.19 -23.20 7.24
N ILE A 97 -2.44 -23.85 6.33
CA ILE A 97 -2.87 -23.97 4.93
C ILE A 97 -4.21 -24.69 4.80
N LYS A 98 -4.53 -25.64 5.69
CA LYS A 98 -5.81 -26.35 5.70
C LYS A 98 -6.98 -25.38 5.88
N LEU A 99 -6.86 -24.48 6.86
CA LEU A 99 -7.88 -23.48 7.17
C LEU A 99 -8.03 -22.48 6.01
N VAL A 100 -6.90 -22.07 5.41
CA VAL A 100 -6.89 -21.21 4.22
C VAL A 100 -7.60 -21.89 3.03
N THR A 101 -7.35 -23.18 2.78
CA THR A 101 -8.02 -23.94 1.71
C THR A 101 -9.53 -24.09 1.98
N GLU A 102 -9.94 -24.35 3.21
CA GLU A 102 -11.36 -24.43 3.58
C GLU A 102 -12.09 -23.10 3.40
N ALA A 103 -11.45 -21.99 3.80
CA ALA A 103 -11.96 -20.64 3.61
C ALA A 103 -12.07 -20.29 2.12
N TYR A 104 -11.05 -20.63 1.33
CA TYR A 104 -11.05 -20.46 -0.13
C TYR A 104 -12.21 -21.22 -0.80
N GLN A 105 -12.41 -22.49 -0.48
CA GLN A 105 -13.52 -23.27 -1.01
C GLN A 105 -14.88 -22.71 -0.61
N THR A 106 -14.99 -22.19 0.62
CA THR A 106 -16.21 -21.56 1.10
C THR A 106 -16.49 -20.24 0.38
N ALA A 107 -15.44 -19.43 0.14
CA ALA A 107 -15.53 -18.18 -0.61
C ALA A 107 -15.97 -18.43 -2.05
N LEU A 108 -15.36 -19.42 -2.74
CA LEU A 108 -15.72 -19.79 -4.11
C LEU A 108 -17.20 -20.17 -4.30
N ARG A 109 -17.84 -20.75 -3.28
CA ARG A 109 -19.27 -21.11 -3.34
C ARG A 109 -20.19 -19.91 -3.18
N ARG A 110 -19.71 -18.83 -2.56
CA ARG A 110 -20.52 -17.65 -2.19
C ARG A 110 -20.29 -16.46 -3.12
N CYS A 111 -19.14 -16.38 -3.78
CA CYS A 111 -18.77 -15.23 -4.58
C CYS A 111 -19.28 -15.29 -6.02
N ASP A 112 -19.46 -14.11 -6.61
CA ASP A 112 -19.75 -13.95 -8.03
C ASP A 112 -18.55 -14.33 -8.91
N ARG A 113 -18.82 -14.63 -10.19
CA ARG A 113 -17.79 -15.07 -11.15
C ARG A 113 -16.63 -14.09 -11.30
N GLU A 114 -16.90 -12.79 -11.23
CA GLU A 114 -15.87 -11.75 -11.38
C GLU A 114 -14.90 -11.68 -10.20
N SER A 115 -15.35 -12.07 -9.01
CA SER A 115 -14.55 -12.06 -7.78
C SER A 115 -13.68 -13.29 -7.62
N ILE A 116 -13.87 -14.32 -8.46
CA ILE A 116 -13.11 -15.58 -8.38
C ILE A 116 -11.62 -15.33 -8.58
N GLU A 117 -11.25 -14.52 -9.59
CA GLU A 117 -9.84 -14.23 -9.89
C GLU A 117 -9.15 -13.51 -8.73
N PHE A 118 -9.88 -12.60 -8.06
CA PHE A 118 -9.39 -11.90 -6.88
C PHE A 118 -9.12 -12.84 -5.71
N ILE A 119 -10.10 -13.70 -5.39
CA ILE A 119 -10.00 -14.68 -4.30
C ILE A 119 -8.91 -15.73 -4.60
N GLU A 120 -8.79 -16.16 -5.85
CA GLU A 120 -7.73 -17.08 -6.29
C GLU A 120 -6.34 -16.45 -6.19
N THR A 121 -6.22 -15.15 -6.52
CA THR A 121 -4.96 -14.41 -6.38
C THR A 121 -4.54 -14.32 -4.91
N ALA A 122 -5.47 -14.05 -3.99
CA ALA A 122 -5.19 -14.06 -2.56
C ALA A 122 -4.67 -15.43 -2.09
N TYR A 123 -5.37 -16.51 -2.47
CA TYR A 123 -4.98 -17.88 -2.12
C TYR A 123 -3.60 -18.26 -2.68
N LYS A 124 -3.32 -17.97 -3.96
CA LYS A 124 -2.02 -18.22 -4.59
C LYS A 124 -0.89 -17.44 -3.92
N THR A 125 -1.14 -16.21 -3.48
CA THR A 125 -0.12 -15.40 -2.80
C THR A 125 0.27 -16.01 -1.46
N ILE A 126 -0.69 -16.56 -0.70
CA ILE A 126 -0.41 -17.25 0.57
C ILE A 126 0.42 -18.52 0.35
N LEU A 127 0.15 -19.27 -0.73
CA LEU A 127 0.91 -20.48 -1.08
C LEU A 127 2.37 -20.19 -1.48
N ASN A 128 2.63 -19.03 -2.08
CA ASN A 128 3.95 -18.64 -2.60
C ASN A 128 4.79 -17.81 -1.60
N LYS A 129 4.36 -17.72 -0.33
CA LYS A 129 5.07 -17.01 0.77
C LYS A 129 6.30 -17.78 1.26
#